data_AF-A0A948QFT9-F1
#
_entry.id   AF-A0A948QFT9-F1
#
_cell.length_a   1.000
_cell.length_b   1.000
_cell.length_c   1.000
_cell.angle_alpha   90.00
_cell.angle_beta   90.00
_cell.angle_gamma   90.00
#
_symmetry.space_group_name_H-M   'P 1'
#
loop_
_entity.id
_entity.type
_entity.pdbx_description
1 polymer ?
#
loop_
_entity_poly.entity_id
_entity_poly.type
_entity_poly.pdbx_seq_one_letter_code
_entity_poly.pdbx_strand_id
1 'polypeptide(L)'
;MISEEQLKELRQEVSGEMDGLANLERPLTKEEEKHRKKLQFRKYVLDKIKEARDKNQKSDELYNTTYYQMLVPWGEKHPVLFFLWMRIIRARWWGVTAYNYGDAWKGKEK
;
A
#
# COMPACT_ATOMS: atom_id res chain seq x y z
N MET A 1 -1.69 -2.92 -13.11
CA MET A 1 -1.63 -1.68 -12.31
C MET A 1 -3.06 -1.20 -12.12
N ILE A 2 -3.36 -0.59 -10.97
CA ILE A 2 -4.66 0.07 -10.73
C ILE A 2 -4.77 1.26 -11.71
N SER A 3 -5.90 1.47 -12.39
CA SER A 3 -6.06 2.64 -13.27
C SER A 3 -6.15 3.95 -12.46
N GLU A 4 -6.05 5.13 -13.08
CA GLU A 4 -6.27 6.39 -12.36
C GLU A 4 -7.69 6.50 -11.79
N GLU A 5 -8.69 6.10 -12.58
CA GLU A 5 -10.09 6.10 -12.17
C GLU A 5 -10.30 5.17 -10.97
N GLN A 6 -9.76 3.95 -11.02
CA GLN A 6 -9.83 3.00 -9.90
C GLN A 6 -9.10 3.53 -8.66
N LEU A 7 -7.94 4.16 -8.82
CA LEU A 7 -7.20 4.74 -7.69
C LEU A 7 -8.00 5.87 -7.03
N LYS A 8 -8.68 6.69 -7.85
CA LYS A 8 -9.53 7.78 -7.38
C LYS A 8 -10.77 7.25 -6.66
N GLU A 9 -11.46 6.28 -7.24
CA GLU A 9 -12.62 5.61 -6.64
C GLU A 9 -12.28 4.98 -5.29
N LEU A 10 -11.22 4.16 -5.24
CA LEU A 10 -10.80 3.51 -3.99
C LEU A 10 -10.45 4.51 -2.89
N ARG A 11 -9.81 5.64 -3.24
CA ARG A 11 -9.49 6.70 -2.27
C ARG A 11 -10.75 7.42 -1.79
N GLN A 12 -11.73 7.63 -2.67
CA GLN A 12 -13.01 8.23 -2.31
C GLN A 12 -13.84 7.30 -1.41
N GLU A 13 -13.92 6.01 -1.75
CA GLU A 13 -14.59 4.99 -0.95
C GLU A 13 -14.00 4.90 0.46
N VAL A 14 -12.68 4.74 0.58
CA VAL A 14 -12.01 4.65 1.88
C VAL A 14 -12.18 5.95 2.69
N SER A 15 -12.17 7.12 2.04
CA SER A 15 -12.40 8.39 2.73
C SER A 15 -13.85 8.51 3.20
N GLY A 16 -14.82 8.12 2.37
CA GLY A 16 -16.23 8.13 2.73
C GLY A 16 -16.56 7.20 3.90
N GLU A 17 -15.99 5.98 3.92
CA GLU A 17 -16.15 5.06 5.05
C GLU A 17 -15.50 5.61 6.33
N MET A 18 -14.34 6.26 6.23
CA MET A 18 -13.68 6.91 7.37
C MET A 18 -14.51 8.08 7.92
N ASP A 19 -15.08 8.89 7.04
CA ASP A 19 -15.93 10.03 7.42
C ASP A 19 -17.24 9.54 8.06
N GLY A 20 -17.80 8.43 7.57
CA GLY A 20 -18.95 7.76 8.18
C GLY A 20 -18.68 7.33 9.63
N LEU A 21 -17.48 6.79 9.91
CA LEU A 21 -17.06 6.45 11.28
C LEU A 21 -16.74 7.69 12.14
N ALA A 22 -16.31 8.79 11.54
CA ALA A 22 -15.96 10.02 12.26
C ALA A 22 -17.19 10.85 12.67
N ASN A 23 -18.27 10.79 11.88
CA ASN A 23 -19.50 11.55 12.10
C ASN A 23 -20.52 10.84 13.00
N LEU A 24 -20.14 9.74 13.65
CA LEU A 24 -21.01 9.09 14.63
C LEU A 24 -21.15 9.97 15.87
N GLU A 25 -22.38 10.26 16.28
CA GLU A 25 -22.68 11.00 17.52
C GLU A 25 -22.28 10.23 18.79
N ARG A 26 -21.94 8.95 18.64
CA ARG A 26 -21.54 8.04 19.72
C ARG A 26 -20.06 7.64 19.60
N PRO A 27 -19.40 7.25 20.71
CA PRO A 27 -18.08 6.64 20.63
C PRO A 27 -18.09 5.36 19.79
N LEU A 28 -16.96 5.10 19.13
CA LEU A 28 -16.74 3.91 18.33
C LEU A 28 -16.71 2.66 19.22
N THR A 29 -17.35 1.60 18.75
CA THR A 29 -17.17 0.26 19.33
C THR A 29 -15.77 -0.28 18.99
N LYS A 30 -15.32 -1.30 19.72
CA LYS A 30 -14.02 -1.95 19.45
C LYS A 30 -13.90 -2.48 18.02
N GLU A 31 -15.00 -2.93 17.42
CA GLU A 31 -15.01 -3.42 16.04
C GLU A 31 -14.89 -2.27 15.03
N GLU A 32 -15.60 -1.17 15.27
CA GLU A 32 -15.51 0.04 14.46
C GLU A 32 -14.14 0.72 14.56
N GLU A 33 -13.51 0.72 15.74
CA GLU A 33 -12.12 1.18 15.89
C GLU A 33 -11.15 0.30 15.09
N LYS A 34 -11.34 -1.02 15.11
CA LYS A 34 -10.54 -1.96 14.33
C LYS A 34 -10.74 -1.72 12.83
N HIS A 35 -11.98 -1.47 12.42
CA HIS A 35 -12.31 -1.15 11.04
C HIS A 35 -11.70 0.20 10.61
N ARG A 36 -11.78 1.25 11.45
CA ARG A 36 -11.12 2.54 11.22
C ARG A 36 -9.61 2.40 11.03
N LYS A 37 -8.94 1.57 11.85
CA LYS A 37 -7.51 1.27 11.69
C LYS A 37 -7.20 0.59 10.36
N LYS A 38 -8.05 -0.32 9.90
CA LYS A 38 -7.90 -0.93 8.56
C LYS A 38 -8.03 0.10 7.45
N LEU A 39 -9.03 0.98 7.53
CA LEU A 39 -9.25 2.04 6.54
C LEU A 39 -8.09 3.04 6.49
N GLN A 40 -7.56 3.44 7.65
CA GLN A 40 -6.35 4.26 7.73
C GLN A 40 -5.18 3.60 7.01
N PHE A 41 -5.01 2.28 7.18
CA PHE A 41 -3.92 1.57 6.53
C PHE A 41 -4.12 1.43 5.01
N ARG A 42 -5.36 1.15 4.56
CA ARG A 42 -5.71 1.17 3.14
C ARG A 42 -5.44 2.54 2.50
N LYS A 43 -5.85 3.62 3.16
CA LYS A 43 -5.60 5.01 2.72
C LYS A 43 -4.11 5.28 2.56
N TYR A 44 -3.31 4.90 3.56
CA TYR A 44 -1.86 5.06 3.51
C TYR A 44 -1.23 4.38 2.28
N VAL A 45 -1.63 3.14 1.97
CA VAL A 45 -1.09 2.40 0.81
C VAL A 45 -1.54 3.05 -0.51
N LEU A 46 -2.81 3.45 -0.62
CA LEU A 46 -3.31 4.14 -1.82
C LEU A 46 -2.60 5.48 -2.04
N ASP A 47 -2.31 6.23 -0.97
CA ASP A 47 -1.54 7.47 -1.05
C ASP A 47 -0.09 7.20 -1.52
N LYS A 48 0.52 6.07 -1.13
CA LYS A 48 1.84 5.66 -1.64
C LYS A 48 1.83 5.26 -3.11
N ILE A 49 0.76 4.62 -3.60
CA ILE A 49 0.58 4.35 -5.04
C ILE A 49 0.51 5.67 -5.80
N LYS A 50 -0.27 6.64 -5.31
CA LYS A 50 -0.37 7.96 -5.91
C LYS A 50 0.98 8.68 -5.92
N GLU A 51 1.68 8.70 -4.79
CA GLU A 51 3.00 9.35 -4.67
C GLU A 51 4.01 8.76 -5.65
N ALA A 52 4.04 7.43 -5.79
CA ALA A 52 4.93 6.76 -6.73
C ALA A 52 4.59 7.11 -8.19
N ARG A 53 3.29 7.20 -8.52
CA ARG A 53 2.82 7.62 -9.85
C ARG A 53 3.18 9.07 -10.15
N ASP A 54 2.92 10.00 -9.22
CA ASP A 54 3.24 11.42 -9.34
C ASP A 54 4.77 11.63 -9.55
N LYS A 55 5.59 10.77 -8.94
CA LYS A 55 7.05 10.76 -9.10
C LYS A 55 7.55 9.93 -10.29
N ASN A 56 6.64 9.34 -11.07
CA ASN A 56 6.94 8.44 -12.20
C ASN A 56 7.83 7.23 -11.82
N GLN A 57 7.73 6.77 -10.57
CA GLN A 57 8.47 5.64 -10.00
C GLN A 57 7.71 4.33 -10.21
N LYS A 58 7.78 3.78 -11.43
CA LYS A 58 7.02 2.57 -11.84
C LYS A 58 7.27 1.34 -10.96
N SER A 59 8.48 1.15 -10.44
CA SER A 59 8.82 0.04 -9.54
C SER A 59 8.06 0.15 -8.21
N ASP A 60 8.03 1.35 -7.64
CA ASP A 60 7.37 1.61 -6.37
C ASP A 60 5.84 1.60 -6.53
N GLU A 61 5.33 2.08 -7.66
CA GLU A 61 3.91 1.98 -8.01
C GLU A 61 3.46 0.50 -8.10
N LEU A 62 4.25 -0.34 -8.76
CA LEU A 62 3.98 -1.77 -8.88
C LEU A 62 4.01 -2.44 -7.50
N TYR A 63 5.05 -2.17 -6.70
CA TYR A 63 5.18 -2.68 -5.33
C TYR A 63 3.97 -2.34 -4.47
N ASN A 64 3.60 -1.06 -4.42
CA ASN A 64 2.50 -0.59 -3.58
C ASN A 64 1.14 -1.08 -4.09
N THR A 65 0.97 -1.24 -5.40
CA THR A 65 -0.23 -1.86 -5.98
C THR A 65 -0.37 -3.32 -5.56
N THR A 66 0.70 -4.10 -5.69
CA THR A 66 0.72 -5.51 -5.25
C THR A 66 0.50 -5.61 -3.74
N TYR A 67 1.10 -4.72 -2.97
CA TYR A 67 0.87 -4.61 -1.52
C TYR A 67 -0.61 -4.43 -1.20
N TYR A 68 -1.27 -3.48 -1.86
CA TYR A 68 -2.71 -3.20 -1.67
C TYR A 68 -3.58 -4.42 -2.01
N GLN A 69 -3.31 -5.06 -3.14
CA GLN A 69 -4.06 -6.23 -3.60
C GLN A 69 -3.92 -7.44 -2.68
N MET A 70 -2.79 -7.59 -1.97
CA MET A 70 -2.62 -8.65 -0.97
C MET A 70 -3.22 -8.26 0.40
N LEU A 71 -3.17 -6.97 0.73
CA LEU A 71 -3.67 -6.43 2.00
C LEU A 71 -5.18 -6.63 2.15
N VAL A 72 -5.96 -6.23 1.13
CA VAL A 72 -7.44 -6.21 1.17
C VAL A 72 -8.06 -7.60 1.39
N PRO A 73 -7.68 -8.66 0.64
CA PRO A 73 -8.29 -9.98 0.82
C PRO A 73 -7.67 -10.81 1.95
N TRP A 74 -6.37 -10.64 2.25
CA TRP A 74 -5.63 -11.59 3.10
C TRP A 74 -4.95 -10.93 4.30
N GLY A 75 -4.35 -9.75 4.11
CA GLY A 75 -3.65 -9.02 5.17
C GLY A 75 -4.53 -8.64 6.35
N GLU A 76 -5.82 -8.39 6.11
CA GLU A 76 -6.78 -8.08 7.16
C GLU A 76 -7.27 -9.26 7.98
N LYS A 77 -7.21 -10.48 7.43
CA LYS A 77 -7.60 -11.72 8.12
C LYS A 77 -6.45 -12.31 8.91
N HIS A 78 -5.22 -12.20 8.40
CA HIS A 78 -4.02 -12.79 9.01
C HIS A 78 -2.88 -11.77 9.12
N PRO A 79 -2.96 -10.81 10.06
CA PRO A 79 -1.98 -9.71 10.16
C PRO A 79 -0.55 -10.20 10.43
N VAL A 80 -0.38 -11.28 11.21
CA VAL A 80 0.95 -11.85 11.51
C VAL A 80 1.57 -12.49 10.27
N LEU A 81 0.80 -13.30 9.53
CA LEU A 81 1.29 -13.93 8.31
C LEU A 81 1.60 -12.89 7.24
N PHE A 82 0.75 -11.87 7.12
CA PHE A 82 0.99 -10.76 6.21
C PHE A 82 2.27 -10.00 6.57
N PHE A 83 2.54 -9.74 7.85
CA PHE A 83 3.79 -9.12 8.27
C PHE A 83 5.02 -9.96 7.89
N LEU A 84 4.97 -11.28 8.09
CA LEU A 84 6.06 -12.18 7.70
C LEU A 84 6.27 -12.20 6.18
N TRP A 85 5.21 -12.37 5.41
CA TRP A 85 5.25 -12.32 3.94
C TRP A 85 5.77 -10.98 3.43
N MET A 86 5.35 -9.88 4.03
CA MET A 86 5.81 -8.56 3.63
C MET A 86 7.29 -8.33 3.91
N ARG A 87 7.86 -8.92 4.96
CA ARG A 87 9.30 -8.89 5.19
C ARG A 87 10.06 -9.64 4.09
N ILE A 88 9.55 -10.79 3.65
CA ILE A 88 10.15 -11.57 2.55
C ILE A 88 10.07 -10.80 1.23
N ILE A 89 8.89 -10.25 0.91
CA ILE A 89 8.69 -9.48 -0.33
C ILE A 89 9.57 -8.21 -0.31
N ARG A 90 9.66 -7.50 0.81
CA ARG A 90 10.52 -6.32 0.95
C ARG A 90 12.00 -6.68 0.79
N ALA A 91 12.47 -7.78 1.38
CA ALA A 91 13.84 -8.24 1.21
C ALA A 91 14.16 -8.59 -0.25
N ARG A 92 13.22 -9.26 -0.94
CA ARG A 92 13.35 -9.57 -2.37
C ARG A 92 13.36 -8.31 -3.23
N TRP A 93 12.49 -7.33 -2.95
CA TRP A 93 12.41 -6.09 -3.71
C TRP A 93 13.64 -5.19 -3.46
N TRP A 94 14.14 -5.14 -2.23
CA TRP A 94 15.41 -4.47 -1.89
C TRP A 94 16.60 -5.10 -2.60
N GLY A 95 16.62 -6.44 -2.70
CA GLY A 95 17.59 -7.16 -3.52
C GLY A 95 17.51 -6.75 -4.99
N VAL A 96 16.32 -6.76 -5.59
CA VAL A 96 16.11 -6.36 -6.99
C VAL A 96 16.49 -4.90 -7.25
N THR A 97 16.17 -3.97 -6.35
CA THR A 97 16.61 -2.57 -6.47
C THR A 97 18.11 -2.40 -6.29
N ALA A 98 18.75 -3.18 -5.41
CA ALA A 98 20.21 -3.15 -5.23
C ALA A 98 20.97 -3.69 -6.46
N TYR A 99 20.43 -4.72 -7.13
CA TYR A 99 20.99 -5.23 -8.39
C TYR A 99 20.83 -4.23 -9.55
N ASN A 100 19.70 -3.53 -9.67
CA ASN A 100 19.53 -2.47 -10.67
C ASN A 100 20.49 -1.27 -10.46
N TYR A 101 20.91 -0.98 -9.22
CA TYR A 101 21.98 -0.02 -8.96
C TYR A 101 23.37 -0.58 -9.25
N GLY A 102 23.60 -1.88 -9.05
CA GLY A 102 24.88 -2.54 -9.34
C GLY A 102 25.27 -2.53 -10.82
N ASP A 103 24.29 -2.72 -11.72
CA ASP A 103 24.55 -2.67 -13.17
C ASP A 103 24.77 -1.24 -13.69
N ALA A 104 24.26 -0.21 -12.99
CA ALA A 104 24.55 1.19 -13.31
C ALA A 104 26.01 1.60 -13.03
N TRP A 105 26.73 0.86 -12.17
CA TRP A 105 28.14 1.09 -11.89
C TRP A 105 29.10 0.32 -12.82
N LYS A 106 28.67 -0.80 -13.41
CA LYS A 106 29.50 -1.60 -14.34
C LYS A 106 29.71 -0.96 -15.72
N GLY A 107 28.94 0.06 -16.09
CA GLY A 107 29.14 0.82 -17.33
C GLY A 107 30.23 1.90 -17.29
N LYS A 108 30.94 2.05 -16.15
CA LYS A 108 31.95 3.10 -15.93
C LYS A 108 33.38 2.60 -15.71
N GLU A 109 33.66 1.31 -15.90
CA GLU A 109 35.04 0.83 -16.02
C GLU A 109 35.39 0.75 -17.51
N LYS A 110 36.06 1.81 -17.98
CA LYS A 110 36.79 1.86 -19.25
C LYS A 110 38.05 1.03 -19.18
#